data_AF-A0A814X8D2-F1
#
_entry.id   AF-A0A814X8D2-F1
#
_cell.length_a   1.000
_cell.length_b   1.000
_cell.length_c   1.000
_cell.angle_alpha   90.00
_cell.angle_beta   90.00
_cell.angle_gamma   90.00
#
_symmetry.space_group_name_H-M   'P 1'
#
loop_
_entity.id
_entity.type
_entity.pdbx_description
1 polymer ?
#
loop_
_entity_poly.entity_id
_entity_poly.type
_entity_poly.pdbx_seq_one_letter_code
_entity_poly.pdbx_strand_id
1 'polypeptide(L)'
;MNHSAVIFFDIKQAFDSVWHEGLIYKLFDLKLPDYIIRWLISFLSERTAAIELENLLSQTFGLKSGTPQGSPPSPLLYILFTADSMDGLPFYTDHGLFADDTALWTSCNTASGLNRRLQESMNVVARWCEISKVTLQSSKTEMLHFSVHRRKQYKNQVQVIVGAATIRPQAHARYLEVIYDKTLSWKEHVNHVKEKVNSKINLLRFLSRSIPESNDRIMVNLFKSLIRPVLTFGVSILLKAEHKIWQELQTL
;
A
#
# COMPACT_ATOMS: atom_id res chain seq x y z
N MET A 1 0.28 17.37 20.42
CA MET A 1 -0.57 17.72 19.26
C MET A 1 -1.91 17.05 19.44
N ASN A 2 -3.02 17.72 19.08
CA ASN A 2 -4.38 17.24 19.40
C ASN A 2 -5.07 16.51 18.24
N HIS A 3 -4.54 16.69 17.02
CA HIS A 3 -5.05 16.10 15.80
C HIS A 3 -3.89 15.54 14.99
N SER A 4 -4.04 14.32 14.50
CA SER A 4 -3.09 13.67 13.59
C SER A 4 -3.90 13.00 12.49
N ALA A 5 -3.41 13.05 11.25
CA ALA A 5 -4.04 12.33 10.16
C ALA A 5 -2.99 11.62 9.32
N VAL A 6 -3.40 10.50 8.77
CA VAL A 6 -2.65 9.73 7.77
C VAL A 6 -3.52 9.56 6.55
N ILE A 7 -2.93 9.75 5.38
CA ILE A 7 -3.52 9.48 4.07
C ILE A 7 -2.77 8.27 3.51
N PHE A 8 -3.53 7.27 3.10
CA PHE A 8 -3.04 6.13 2.34
C PHE A 8 -3.47 6.32 0.89
N PHE A 9 -2.52 6.24 -0.04
CA PHE A 9 -2.79 6.37 -1.47
C PHE A 9 -1.91 5.43 -2.29
N ASP A 10 -2.37 5.17 -3.50
CA ASP A 10 -1.81 4.22 -4.45
C ASP A 10 -1.66 4.90 -5.83
N ILE A 11 -0.66 4.49 -6.61
CA ILE A 11 -0.47 4.95 -8.00
C ILE A 11 -1.26 4.04 -8.93
N LYS A 12 -2.11 4.64 -9.76
CA LYS A 12 -2.92 3.91 -10.72
C LYS A 12 -2.02 3.18 -11.73
N GLN A 13 -2.16 1.86 -11.80
CA GLN A 13 -1.39 1.00 -12.69
C GLN A 13 0.13 1.21 -12.54
N ALA A 14 0.61 1.18 -11.30
CA ALA A 14 2.00 1.44 -10.90
C ALA A 14 3.05 0.99 -11.93
N PHE A 15 3.15 -0.32 -12.21
CA PHE A 15 4.13 -0.86 -13.15
C PHE A 15 3.91 -0.45 -14.60
N ASP A 16 2.68 -0.25 -15.04
CA ASP A 16 2.34 0.10 -16.44
C ASP A 16 2.51 1.61 -16.70
N SER A 17 2.45 2.40 -15.63
CA SER A 17 2.56 3.87 -15.65
C SER A 17 3.99 4.40 -15.71
N VAL A 18 5.00 3.54 -15.55
CA VAL A 18 6.42 3.96 -15.52
C VAL A 18 6.79 4.62 -16.85
N TRP A 19 6.99 5.94 -16.80
CA TRP A 19 7.36 6.71 -17.97
C TRP A 19 8.84 6.50 -18.30
N HIS A 20 9.12 5.90 -19.47
CA HIS A 20 10.46 5.42 -19.83
C HIS A 20 11.51 6.53 -19.87
N GLU A 21 11.22 7.65 -20.55
CA GLU A 21 12.18 8.75 -20.65
C GLU A 21 12.42 9.42 -19.28
N GLY A 22 11.38 9.53 -18.46
CA GLY A 22 11.49 10.02 -17.08
C GLY A 22 12.36 9.10 -16.21
N LEU A 23 12.17 7.78 -16.33
CA LEU A 23 13.02 6.80 -15.65
C LEU A 23 14.47 6.92 -16.12
N ILE A 24 14.73 6.96 -17.43
CA ILE A 24 16.08 7.08 -17.98
C ILE A 24 16.77 8.34 -17.46
N TYR A 25 16.09 9.48 -17.44
CA TYR A 25 16.60 10.71 -16.84
C TYR A 25 17.01 10.50 -15.38
N LYS A 26 16.15 9.87 -14.57
CA LYS A 26 16.45 9.57 -13.16
C LYS A 26 17.63 8.62 -13.00
N LEU A 27 17.79 7.63 -13.89
CA LEU A 27 18.94 6.71 -13.87
C LEU A 27 20.27 7.45 -14.10
N PHE A 28 20.29 8.45 -14.98
CA PHE A 28 21.46 9.33 -15.17
C PHE A 28 21.71 10.22 -13.96
N ASP A 29 20.66 10.80 -13.36
CA ASP A 29 20.77 11.66 -12.18
C ASP A 29 21.31 10.90 -10.96
N LEU A 30 20.94 9.62 -10.82
CA LEU A 30 21.49 8.68 -9.84
C LEU A 30 22.95 8.25 -10.12
N LYS A 31 23.55 8.74 -11.21
CA LYS A 31 24.95 8.45 -11.61
C LYS A 31 25.26 6.96 -11.73
N LEU A 32 24.31 6.18 -12.22
CA LEU A 32 24.55 4.77 -12.52
C LEU A 32 25.55 4.65 -13.69
N PRO A 33 26.36 3.57 -13.73
CA PRO A 33 27.26 3.34 -14.86
C PRO A 33 26.52 3.27 -16.20
N ASP A 34 27.07 3.94 -17.22
CA ASP A 34 26.47 4.03 -18.57
C ASP A 34 26.09 2.66 -19.16
N TYR A 35 26.90 1.63 -18.92
CA TYR A 35 26.62 0.29 -19.45
C TYR A 35 25.35 -0.33 -18.83
N ILE A 36 25.05 -0.04 -17.56
CA ILE A 36 23.81 -0.46 -16.90
C ILE A 36 22.63 0.32 -17.49
N ILE A 37 22.78 1.63 -17.65
CA ILE A 37 21.73 2.47 -18.21
C ILE A 37 21.39 2.02 -19.64
N ARG A 38 22.40 1.75 -20.49
CA ARG A 38 22.19 1.23 -21.85
C ARG A 38 21.47 -0.12 -21.86
N TRP A 39 21.83 -1.02 -20.94
CA TRP A 39 21.13 -2.29 -20.79
C TRP A 39 19.66 -2.10 -20.39
N LEU A 40 19.38 -1.20 -19.44
CA LEU A 40 18.01 -0.87 -19.01
C LEU A 40 17.19 -0.20 -20.12
N ILE A 41 17.81 0.68 -20.92
CA ILE A 41 17.18 1.27 -22.11
C ILE A 41 16.80 0.15 -23.09
N SER A 42 17.73 -0.75 -23.41
CA SER A 42 17.45 -1.89 -24.29
C SER A 42 16.36 -2.80 -23.74
N PHE A 43 16.28 -2.97 -22.42
CA PHE A 43 15.25 -3.78 -21.75
C PHE A 43 13.84 -3.16 -21.85
N LEU A 44 13.74 -1.83 -21.91
CA LEU A 44 12.47 -1.10 -21.97
C LEU A 44 12.02 -0.76 -23.41
N SER A 45 12.95 -0.72 -24.35
CA SER A 45 12.71 -0.28 -25.73
C SER A 45 11.95 -1.30 -26.58
N GLU A 46 11.25 -0.79 -27.60
CA GLU A 46 10.58 -1.58 -28.66
C GLU A 46 9.64 -2.69 -28.14
N ARG A 47 9.09 -2.48 -26.94
CA ARG A 47 8.18 -3.44 -26.35
C ARG A 47 6.84 -3.44 -27.05
N THR A 48 6.28 -4.64 -27.19
CA THR A 48 4.95 -4.85 -27.76
C THR A 48 4.09 -5.74 -26.88
N ALA A 49 2.78 -5.62 -27.01
CA ALA A 49 1.80 -6.51 -26.38
C ALA A 49 0.68 -6.87 -27.37
N ALA A 50 -0.04 -7.95 -27.07
CA ALA A 50 -1.28 -8.35 -27.72
C ALA A 50 -2.25 -8.89 -26.65
N ILE A 51 -3.54 -8.83 -26.93
CA ILE A 51 -4.60 -9.33 -26.05
C ILE A 51 -5.00 -10.72 -26.56
N GLU A 52 -5.02 -11.70 -25.67
CA GLU A 52 -5.55 -13.04 -25.96
C GLU A 52 -6.86 -13.26 -25.23
N LEU A 53 -7.92 -13.63 -25.97
CA LEU A 53 -9.22 -14.01 -25.41
C LEU A 53 -9.70 -15.29 -26.10
N GLU A 54 -9.90 -16.36 -25.33
CA GLU A 54 -10.41 -17.65 -25.83
C GLU A 54 -9.68 -18.16 -27.10
N ASN A 55 -8.34 -18.07 -27.10
CA ASN A 55 -7.43 -18.42 -28.21
C ASN A 55 -7.45 -17.46 -29.42
N LEU A 56 -8.12 -16.31 -29.33
CA LEU A 56 -8.04 -15.23 -30.32
C LEU A 56 -7.02 -14.18 -29.88
N LEU A 57 -6.01 -13.95 -30.71
CA LEU A 57 -4.99 -12.93 -30.47
C LEU A 57 -5.34 -11.64 -31.22
N SER A 58 -5.26 -10.50 -30.53
CA SER A 58 -5.37 -9.19 -31.17
C SER A 58 -4.15 -8.89 -32.05
N GLN A 59 -4.26 -7.81 -32.84
CA GLN A 59 -3.07 -7.21 -33.43
C GLN A 59 -2.09 -6.78 -32.33
N THR A 60 -0.80 -6.90 -32.62
CA THR A 60 0.29 -6.45 -31.76
C THR A 60 0.34 -4.92 -31.75
N PHE A 61 0.50 -4.33 -30.57
CA PHE A 61 0.66 -2.89 -30.39
C PHE A 61 1.88 -2.57 -29.53
N GLY A 62 2.51 -1.42 -29.78
CA GLY A 62 3.68 -0.96 -29.03
C GLY A 62 3.32 -0.41 -27.66
N LEU A 63 4.17 -0.69 -26.67
CA LEU A 63 4.07 -0.15 -25.31
C LEU A 63 5.03 1.04 -25.17
N LYS A 64 4.47 2.21 -24.82
CA LYS A 64 5.22 3.47 -24.65
C LYS A 64 5.57 3.78 -23.19
N SER A 65 5.07 2.95 -22.27
CA SER A 65 5.31 3.09 -20.84
C SER A 65 5.25 1.72 -20.17
N GLY A 66 5.72 1.70 -18.94
CA GLY A 66 5.60 0.58 -18.04
C GLY A 66 6.76 -0.39 -18.08
N THR A 67 6.82 -1.29 -17.11
CA THR A 67 7.84 -2.33 -16.98
C THR A 67 7.19 -3.71 -17.13
N PRO A 68 7.89 -4.76 -17.58
CA PRO A 68 7.26 -6.06 -17.77
C PRO A 68 6.93 -6.68 -16.41
N GLN A 69 5.64 -6.79 -16.08
CA GLN A 69 5.23 -7.42 -14.82
C GLN A 69 5.73 -8.88 -14.78
N GLY A 70 6.27 -9.30 -13.63
CA GLY A 70 6.87 -10.63 -13.46
C GLY A 70 8.33 -10.72 -13.91
N SER A 71 8.91 -9.69 -14.54
CA SER A 71 10.35 -9.68 -14.79
C SER A 71 11.14 -9.26 -13.54
N PRO A 72 12.32 -9.87 -13.27
CA PRO A 72 13.15 -9.53 -12.11
C PRO A 72 13.53 -8.04 -11.97
N PRO A 73 13.84 -7.27 -13.04
CA PRO A 73 14.24 -5.87 -12.87
C PRO A 73 13.06 -4.90 -12.66
N SER A 74 11.82 -5.27 -12.98
CA SER A 74 10.67 -4.36 -12.90
C SER A 74 10.42 -3.76 -11.51
N PRO A 75 10.45 -4.52 -10.40
CA PRO A 75 10.31 -3.96 -9.06
C PRO A 75 11.39 -2.92 -8.74
N LEU A 76 12.63 -3.19 -9.13
CA LEU A 76 13.73 -2.25 -8.92
C LEU A 76 13.54 -0.98 -9.75
N LEU A 77 13.16 -1.12 -11.02
CA LEU A 77 12.92 0.03 -11.89
C LEU A 77 11.78 0.91 -11.37
N TYR A 78 10.74 0.31 -10.82
CA TYR A 78 9.65 1.04 -10.19
C TYR A 78 10.14 1.82 -8.95
N ILE A 79 10.91 1.18 -8.07
CA ILE A 79 11.50 1.85 -6.89
C ILE A 79 12.39 3.02 -7.32
N LEU A 80 13.25 2.84 -8.33
CA LEU A 80 14.11 3.90 -8.85
C LEU A 80 13.30 5.04 -9.47
N PHE A 81 12.19 4.71 -10.14
CA PHE A 81 11.30 5.69 -10.73
C PHE A 81 10.56 6.54 -9.70
N THR A 82 10.19 5.96 -8.54
CA THR A 82 9.42 6.64 -7.49
C THR A 82 10.26 7.14 -6.30
N ALA A 83 11.58 6.98 -6.35
CA ALA A 83 12.49 7.31 -5.26
C ALA A 83 12.41 8.78 -4.80
N ASP A 84 12.14 9.70 -5.72
CA ASP A 84 12.02 11.15 -5.51
C ASP A 84 10.55 11.60 -5.26
N SER A 85 9.61 10.65 -5.15
CA SER A 85 8.16 10.97 -5.11
C SER A 85 7.73 11.81 -3.92
N MET A 86 8.52 11.80 -2.85
CA MET A 86 8.27 12.51 -1.60
C MET A 86 9.26 13.66 -1.38
N ASP A 87 10.06 14.01 -2.39
CA ASP A 87 11.01 15.11 -2.31
C ASP A 87 10.29 16.46 -2.21
N GLY A 88 10.78 17.31 -1.31
CA GLY A 88 10.19 18.62 -1.06
C GLY A 88 8.94 18.61 -0.17
N LEU A 89 8.62 17.47 0.47
CA LEU A 89 7.59 17.45 1.51
C LEU A 89 7.93 18.44 2.64
N PRO A 90 6.92 19.11 3.24
CA PRO A 90 7.16 20.00 4.36
C PRO A 90 7.73 19.26 5.58
N PHE A 91 8.57 19.94 6.36
CA PHE A 91 9.25 19.36 7.54
C PHE A 91 8.34 18.77 8.63
N TYR A 92 7.04 19.08 8.60
CA TYR A 92 6.03 18.58 9.55
C TYR A 92 5.23 17.39 9.00
N THR A 93 5.65 16.85 7.86
CA THR A 93 5.01 15.74 7.19
C THR A 93 6.02 14.61 7.05
N ASP A 94 5.65 13.47 7.61
CA ASP A 94 6.38 12.23 7.46
C ASP A 94 5.67 11.35 6.42
N HIS A 95 6.39 10.37 5.88
CA HIS A 95 5.87 9.45 4.89
C HIS A 95 6.49 8.06 5.01
N GLY A 96 5.84 7.09 4.37
CA GLY A 96 6.32 5.72 4.22
C GLY A 96 5.93 5.20 2.85
N LEU A 97 6.88 4.56 2.17
CA LEU A 97 6.72 3.99 0.84
C LEU A 97 6.89 2.48 0.92
N PHE A 98 5.98 1.73 0.32
CA PHE A 98 6.10 0.30 0.13
C PHE A 98 5.60 -0.07 -1.26
N ALA A 99 6.53 -0.20 -2.21
CA ALA A 99 6.18 -0.29 -3.62
C ALA A 99 5.22 0.85 -4.02
N ASP A 100 3.99 0.52 -4.45
CA ASP A 100 2.94 1.44 -4.87
C ASP A 100 2.09 1.97 -3.70
N ASP A 101 2.07 1.27 -2.56
CA ASP A 101 1.39 1.68 -1.33
C ASP A 101 2.15 2.81 -0.61
N THR A 102 1.57 4.00 -0.57
CA THR A 102 2.15 5.15 0.11
C THR A 102 1.30 5.58 1.31
N ALA A 103 1.97 5.87 2.43
CA ALA A 103 1.39 6.51 3.60
C ALA A 103 2.04 7.89 3.80
N LEU A 104 1.22 8.91 4.04
CA LEU A 104 1.67 10.26 4.37
C LEU A 104 0.93 10.72 5.61
N TRP A 105 1.64 11.21 6.63
CA TRP A 105 1.01 11.67 7.86
C TRP A 105 1.59 12.96 8.39
N THR A 106 0.72 13.70 9.07
CA THR A 106 1.08 14.96 9.72
C THR A 106 0.19 15.16 10.94
N SER A 107 0.62 16.06 11.82
CA SER A 107 -0.07 16.36 13.06
C SER A 107 -0.17 17.86 13.30
N CYS A 108 -1.22 18.30 13.98
CA CYS A 108 -1.44 19.70 14.31
C CYS A 108 -2.26 19.86 15.60
N ASN A 109 -2.26 21.06 16.17
CA ASN A 109 -3.09 21.39 17.35
C ASN A 109 -4.53 21.73 16.98
N THR A 110 -4.80 22.11 15.74
CA THR A 110 -6.14 22.49 15.24
C THR A 110 -6.50 21.70 13.99
N ALA A 111 -7.80 21.43 13.80
CA ALA A 111 -8.29 20.75 12.60
C ALA A 111 -8.01 21.56 11.31
N SER A 112 -8.16 22.89 11.36
CA SER A 112 -7.83 23.77 10.23
C SER A 112 -6.34 23.75 9.88
N GLY A 113 -5.46 23.77 10.89
CA GLY A 113 -4.04 23.66 10.67
C GLY A 113 -3.65 22.30 10.08
N LEU A 114 -4.33 21.22 10.51
CA LEU A 114 -4.15 19.89 9.93
C LEU A 114 -4.55 19.85 8.45
N ASN A 115 -5.72 20.40 8.08
CA ASN A 115 -6.16 20.47 6.68
C ASN A 115 -5.15 21.21 5.81
N ARG A 116 -4.62 22.35 6.29
CA ARG A 116 -3.60 23.09 5.56
C ARG A 116 -2.34 22.25 5.34
N ARG A 117 -1.82 21.62 6.40
CA ARG A 117 -0.61 20.78 6.33
C ARG A 117 -0.79 19.59 5.38
N LEU A 118 -1.94 18.91 5.45
CA LEU A 118 -2.28 17.81 4.55
C LEU A 118 -2.36 18.28 3.10
N GLN A 119 -3.03 19.41 2.84
CA GLN A 119 -3.17 19.93 1.49
C GLN A 119 -1.83 20.38 0.90
N GLU A 120 -1.00 21.09 1.66
CA GLU A 120 0.36 21.47 1.23
C GLU A 120 1.18 20.24 0.85
N SER A 121 1.10 19.17 1.65
CA SER A 121 1.82 17.92 1.38
C SER A 121 1.29 17.20 0.14
N MET A 122 -0.04 17.09 0.00
CA MET A 122 -0.66 16.48 -1.18
C MET A 122 -0.42 17.29 -2.45
N ASN A 123 -0.26 18.61 -2.37
CA ASN A 123 0.09 19.44 -3.53
C ASN A 123 1.52 19.14 -4.02
N VAL A 124 2.47 18.83 -3.12
CA VAL A 124 3.82 18.38 -3.50
C VAL A 124 3.73 17.05 -4.26
N VAL A 125 3.01 16.09 -3.71
CA VAL A 125 2.80 14.77 -4.35
C VAL A 125 2.11 14.93 -5.71
N ALA A 126 1.06 15.76 -5.80
CA ALA A 126 0.34 16.01 -7.04
C ALA A 126 1.26 16.63 -8.12
N ARG A 127 2.12 17.59 -7.74
CA ARG A 127 3.11 18.17 -8.64
C ARG A 127 4.11 17.13 -9.12
N TRP A 128 4.59 16.26 -8.23
CA TRP A 128 5.47 15.16 -8.65
C TRP A 128 4.76 14.20 -9.61
N CYS A 129 3.49 13.89 -9.38
CA CYS A 129 2.69 13.07 -10.27
C CYS A 129 2.57 13.69 -11.67
N GLU A 130 2.34 15.01 -11.76
CA GLU A 130 2.31 15.75 -13.04
C GLU A 130 3.65 15.67 -13.79
N ILE A 131 4.77 15.90 -13.09
CA ILE A 131 6.12 15.85 -13.68
C ILE A 131 6.46 14.44 -14.14
N SER A 132 6.17 13.44 -13.31
CA SER A 132 6.47 12.03 -13.58
C SER A 132 5.44 11.34 -14.48
N LYS A 133 4.38 12.05 -14.90
CA LYS A 133 3.28 11.54 -15.74
C LYS A 133 2.57 10.31 -15.16
N VAL A 134 2.39 10.30 -13.84
CA VAL A 134 1.61 9.27 -13.13
C VAL A 134 0.36 9.85 -12.51
N THR A 135 -0.59 8.98 -12.18
CA THR A 135 -1.88 9.39 -11.63
C THR A 135 -2.14 8.66 -10.33
N LEU A 136 -2.57 9.40 -9.30
CA LEU A 136 -3.03 8.80 -8.05
C LEU A 136 -4.37 8.10 -8.26
N GLN A 137 -4.53 6.93 -7.64
CA GLN A 137 -5.81 6.22 -7.62
C GLN A 137 -6.72 6.81 -6.53
N SER A 138 -7.38 7.92 -6.85
CA SER A 138 -8.26 8.64 -5.93
C SER A 138 -9.35 7.76 -5.30
N SER A 139 -9.85 6.75 -6.01
CA SER A 139 -10.88 5.83 -5.50
C SER A 139 -10.40 4.89 -4.41
N LYS A 140 -9.09 4.61 -4.34
CA LYS A 140 -8.45 3.82 -3.28
C LYS A 140 -7.82 4.69 -2.19
N THR A 141 -7.88 6.01 -2.34
CA THR A 141 -7.26 6.91 -1.36
C THR A 141 -8.11 6.95 -0.09
N GLU A 142 -7.52 6.54 1.02
CA GLU A 142 -8.18 6.50 2.33
C GLU A 142 -7.48 7.47 3.27
N MET A 143 -8.24 8.05 4.21
CA MET A 143 -7.67 8.91 5.24
C MET A 143 -8.20 8.50 6.60
N LEU A 144 -7.32 8.47 7.61
CA LEU A 144 -7.70 8.34 9.01
C LEU A 144 -7.38 9.62 9.75
N HIS A 145 -8.29 10.01 10.65
CA HIS A 145 -8.10 11.13 11.55
C HIS A 145 -8.13 10.66 13.00
N PHE A 146 -7.02 10.90 13.70
CA PHE A 146 -6.83 10.64 15.11
C PHE A 146 -7.00 11.94 15.88
N SER A 147 -7.81 11.91 16.95
CA SER A 147 -7.99 13.06 17.83
C SER A 147 -8.11 12.64 19.29
N VAL A 148 -7.48 13.43 20.15
CA VAL A 148 -7.55 13.24 21.62
C VAL A 148 -8.98 13.45 22.13
N HIS A 149 -9.72 14.43 21.58
CA HIS A 149 -11.09 14.72 22.02
C HIS A 149 -12.13 14.07 21.11
N ARG A 150 -12.30 12.76 21.27
CA ARG A 150 -13.14 11.89 20.42
C ARG A 150 -14.64 12.27 20.35
N ARG A 151 -15.14 13.06 21.30
CA ARG A 151 -16.57 13.42 21.44
C ARG A 151 -16.91 14.84 21.00
N LYS A 152 -15.93 15.69 20.66
CA LYS A 152 -16.21 17.05 20.19
C LYS A 152 -16.52 16.98 18.70
N GLN A 153 -17.75 17.35 18.30
CA GLN A 153 -18.03 17.70 16.92
C GLN A 153 -17.24 18.97 16.60
N TYR A 154 -16.19 18.84 15.79
CA TYR A 154 -15.42 19.97 15.34
C TYR A 154 -16.17 20.70 14.23
N LYS A 155 -16.29 22.03 14.35
CA LYS A 155 -16.93 22.88 13.32
C LYS A 155 -16.27 22.71 11.95
N ASN A 156 -14.96 22.47 11.92
CA ASN A 156 -14.20 22.21 10.71
C ASN A 156 -13.89 20.71 10.63
N GLN A 157 -14.49 20.04 9.66
CA GLN A 157 -14.18 18.64 9.37
C GLN A 157 -12.82 18.54 8.70
N VAL A 158 -12.05 17.52 9.07
CA VAL A 158 -10.78 17.23 8.41
C VAL A 158 -11.08 16.76 6.99
N GLN A 159 -10.40 17.30 5.99
CA GLN A 159 -10.54 16.91 4.59
C GLN A 159 -9.32 17.33 3.78
N VAL A 160 -9.09 16.63 2.68
CA VAL A 160 -8.01 16.93 1.73
C VAL A 160 -8.51 16.72 0.30
N ILE A 161 -8.07 17.55 -0.63
CA ILE A 161 -8.39 17.43 -2.05
C ILE A 161 -7.24 16.71 -2.75
N VAL A 162 -7.58 15.64 -3.48
CA VAL A 162 -6.64 14.83 -4.26
C VAL A 162 -7.19 14.73 -5.69
N GLY A 163 -6.56 15.46 -6.62
CA GLY A 163 -7.12 15.65 -7.96
C GLY A 163 -8.49 16.35 -7.89
N ALA A 164 -9.51 15.71 -8.45
CA ALA A 164 -10.90 16.21 -8.37
C ALA A 164 -11.68 15.69 -7.16
N ALA A 165 -11.11 14.76 -6.38
CA ALA A 165 -11.82 14.10 -5.28
C ALA A 165 -11.55 14.81 -3.94
N THR A 166 -12.60 14.97 -3.13
CA THR A 166 -12.47 15.38 -1.73
C THR A 166 -12.45 14.15 -0.84
N ILE A 167 -11.31 13.89 -0.21
CA ILE A 167 -11.12 12.76 0.69
C ILE A 167 -11.48 13.18 2.11
N ARG A 168 -12.34 12.39 2.75
CA ARG A 168 -12.79 12.58 4.14
C ARG A 168 -12.32 11.42 5.02
N PRO A 169 -12.13 11.63 6.33
CA PRO A 169 -11.66 10.59 7.22
C PRO A 169 -12.66 9.44 7.31
N GLN A 170 -12.16 8.22 7.20
CA GLN A 170 -12.93 7.00 7.42
C GLN A 170 -12.77 6.52 8.87
N ALA A 171 -13.61 5.56 9.28
CA ALA A 171 -13.53 4.96 10.62
C ALA A 171 -12.37 3.95 10.73
N HIS A 172 -12.11 3.25 9.64
CA HIS A 172 -11.03 2.30 9.45
C HIS A 172 -10.42 2.48 8.06
N ALA A 173 -9.16 2.09 7.90
CA ALA A 173 -8.47 2.06 6.61
C ALA A 173 -7.48 0.90 6.59
N ARG A 174 -7.23 0.35 5.41
CA ARG A 174 -6.33 -0.80 5.26
C ARG A 174 -5.02 -0.36 4.63
N TYR A 175 -3.91 -0.69 5.28
CA TYR A 175 -2.57 -0.40 4.78
C TYR A 175 -1.64 -1.59 5.07
N LEU A 176 -0.98 -2.11 4.02
CA LEU A 176 -0.10 -3.29 4.10
C LEU A 176 -0.76 -4.48 4.81
N GLU A 177 -1.97 -4.83 4.37
CA GLU A 177 -2.83 -5.89 4.93
C GLU A 177 -3.27 -5.68 6.40
N VAL A 178 -2.82 -4.63 7.08
CA VAL A 178 -3.21 -4.25 8.45
C VAL A 178 -4.37 -3.26 8.42
N ILE A 179 -5.35 -3.45 9.31
CA ILE A 179 -6.52 -2.57 9.41
C ILE A 179 -6.30 -1.62 10.59
N TYR A 180 -6.26 -0.33 10.30
CA TYR A 180 -6.13 0.72 11.31
C TYR A 180 -7.50 1.32 11.57
N ASP A 181 -7.86 1.48 12.85
CA ASP A 181 -9.07 2.19 13.25
C ASP A 181 -8.71 3.53 13.89
N LYS A 182 -9.63 4.51 13.83
CA LYS A 182 -9.43 5.87 14.38
C LYS A 182 -9.08 5.93 15.88
N THR A 183 -9.29 4.83 16.61
CA THR A 183 -8.99 4.72 18.04
C THR A 183 -7.76 3.88 18.34
N LEU A 184 -7.14 3.26 17.32
CA LEU A 184 -6.08 2.27 17.43
C LEU A 184 -6.43 1.16 18.43
N SER A 185 -7.69 0.73 18.40
CA SER A 185 -8.20 -0.36 19.24
C SER A 185 -7.82 -1.74 18.71
N TRP A 186 -7.46 -1.86 17.44
CA TRP A 186 -7.10 -3.10 16.75
C TRP A 186 -8.22 -4.14 16.67
N LYS A 187 -9.42 -3.84 17.15
CA LYS A 187 -10.55 -4.79 17.17
C LYS A 187 -10.94 -5.26 15.78
N GLU A 188 -11.09 -4.33 14.84
CA GLU A 188 -11.43 -4.64 13.44
C GLU A 188 -10.35 -5.53 12.80
N HIS A 189 -9.07 -5.22 13.05
CA HIS A 189 -7.97 -6.04 12.54
C HIS A 189 -7.97 -7.44 13.14
N VAL A 190 -8.15 -7.57 14.45
CA VAL A 190 -8.18 -8.89 15.12
C VAL A 190 -9.37 -9.71 14.65
N ASN A 191 -10.56 -9.12 14.49
CA ASN A 191 -11.72 -9.81 13.95
C ASN A 191 -11.46 -10.32 12.52
N HIS A 192 -10.85 -9.49 11.66
CA HIS A 192 -10.45 -9.90 10.31
C HIS A 192 -9.45 -11.06 10.30
N VAL A 193 -8.46 -11.02 11.20
CA VAL A 193 -7.48 -12.11 11.36
C VAL A 193 -8.19 -13.38 11.86
N LYS A 194 -9.08 -13.27 12.85
CA LYS A 194 -9.89 -14.38 13.39
C LYS A 194 -10.68 -15.07 12.28
N GLU A 195 -11.39 -14.32 11.45
CA GLU A 195 -12.17 -14.87 10.34
C GLU A 195 -11.29 -15.59 9.32
N LYS A 196 -10.16 -14.98 8.93
CA LYS A 196 -9.17 -15.59 8.03
C LYS A 196 -8.55 -16.87 8.61
N VAL A 197 -8.33 -16.93 9.91
CA VAL A 197 -7.76 -18.10 10.61
C VAL A 197 -8.81 -19.19 10.76
N ASN A 198 -10.02 -18.87 11.23
CA ASN A 198 -11.12 -19.82 11.38
C ASN A 198 -11.45 -20.54 10.07
N SER A 199 -11.45 -19.81 8.95
CA SER A 199 -11.67 -20.39 7.62
C SER A 199 -10.61 -21.45 7.27
N LYS A 200 -9.35 -21.21 7.62
CA LYS A 200 -8.24 -22.16 7.39
C LYS A 200 -8.25 -23.31 8.38
N ILE A 201 -8.64 -23.07 9.64
CA ILE A 201 -8.83 -24.13 10.63
C ILE A 201 -9.95 -25.07 10.18
N ASN A 202 -11.07 -24.54 9.66
CA ASN A 202 -12.16 -25.36 9.13
C ASN A 202 -11.69 -26.24 7.97
N LEU A 203 -10.87 -25.70 7.05
CA LEU A 203 -10.23 -26.47 6.00
C LEU A 203 -9.33 -27.57 6.56
N LEU A 204 -8.50 -27.26 7.56
CA LEU A 204 -7.59 -28.23 8.18
C LEU A 204 -8.37 -29.35 8.89
N ARG A 205 -9.47 -29.02 9.59
CA ARG A 205 -10.38 -30.01 10.19
C ARG A 205 -11.07 -30.89 9.15
N PHE A 206 -11.39 -30.34 7.98
CA PHE A 206 -11.93 -31.13 6.88
C PHE A 206 -10.89 -32.11 6.35
N LEU A 207 -9.69 -31.63 6.04
CA LEU A 207 -8.59 -32.47 5.53
C LEU A 207 -8.17 -33.56 6.52
N SER A 208 -8.15 -33.26 7.82
CA SER A 208 -7.82 -34.24 8.86
C SER A 208 -8.85 -35.37 8.97
N ARG A 209 -10.09 -35.14 8.53
CA ARG A 209 -11.16 -36.15 8.54
C ARG A 209 -11.26 -36.92 7.22
N SER A 210 -10.93 -36.25 6.12
CA SER A 210 -11.13 -36.78 4.76
C SER A 210 -9.93 -37.52 4.19
N ILE A 211 -8.73 -37.37 4.76
CA ILE A 211 -7.50 -38.02 4.27
C ILE A 211 -7.13 -39.17 5.24
N PRO A 212 -7.32 -40.44 4.83
CA PRO A 212 -7.04 -41.61 5.68
C PRO A 212 -5.57 -41.73 6.13
N GLU A 213 -4.66 -41.13 5.35
CA GLU A 213 -3.20 -41.13 5.56
C GLU A 213 -2.69 -39.82 6.18
N SER A 214 -3.58 -39.00 6.75
CA SER A 214 -3.20 -37.75 7.42
C SER A 214 -2.33 -38.05 8.65
N ASN A 215 -1.01 -38.07 8.43
CA ASN A 215 -0.03 -38.16 9.51
C ASN A 215 0.09 -36.80 10.19
N ASP A 216 0.25 -36.78 11.52
CA ASP A 216 0.51 -35.58 12.33
C ASP A 216 1.53 -34.62 11.70
N ARG A 217 2.57 -35.17 11.06
CA ARG A 217 3.58 -34.38 10.34
C ARG A 217 2.99 -33.52 9.23
N ILE A 218 2.06 -34.05 8.44
CA ILE A 218 1.40 -33.33 7.35
C ILE A 218 0.50 -32.24 7.94
N MET A 219 -0.28 -32.56 8.99
CA MET A 219 -1.15 -31.58 9.65
C MET A 219 -0.36 -30.42 10.27
N VAL A 220 0.77 -30.72 10.93
CA VAL A 220 1.68 -29.71 11.46
C VAL A 220 2.26 -28.85 10.35
N ASN A 221 2.64 -29.44 9.21
CA ASN A 221 3.15 -28.68 8.07
C ASN A 221 2.08 -27.78 7.45
N LEU A 222 0.83 -28.26 7.30
CA LEU A 222 -0.29 -27.45 6.84
C LEU A 222 -0.63 -26.31 7.80
N PHE A 223 -0.59 -26.56 9.11
CA PHE A 223 -0.74 -25.50 10.10
C PHE A 223 0.35 -24.43 9.94
N LYS A 224 1.62 -24.85 9.82
CA LYS A 224 2.78 -23.96 9.66
C LYS A 224 2.74 -23.16 8.35
N SER A 225 2.15 -23.69 7.27
CA SER A 225 2.09 -23.02 5.97
C SER A 225 0.84 -22.16 5.78
N LEU A 226 -0.31 -22.56 6.34
CA LEU A 226 -1.59 -21.89 6.10
C LEU A 226 -1.97 -20.94 7.23
N ILE A 227 -1.85 -21.39 8.49
CA ILE A 227 -2.38 -20.67 9.66
C ILE A 227 -1.31 -19.78 10.28
N ARG A 228 -0.12 -20.34 10.56
CA ARG A 228 0.96 -19.60 11.23
C ARG A 228 1.31 -18.28 10.53
N PRO A 229 1.46 -18.20 9.18
CA PRO A 229 1.85 -16.94 8.53
C PRO A 229 0.82 -15.83 8.76
N VAL A 230 -0.47 -16.19 8.79
CA VAL A 230 -1.58 -15.24 9.02
C VAL A 230 -1.55 -14.71 10.45
N LEU A 231 -1.28 -15.58 11.43
CA LEU A 231 -1.17 -15.19 12.84
C LEU A 231 0.08 -14.35 13.11
N THR A 232 1.19 -14.64 12.44
CA THR A 232 2.47 -13.95 12.68
C THR A 232 2.61 -12.65 11.90
N PHE A 233 1.81 -12.44 10.85
CA PHE A 233 1.85 -11.22 10.05
C PHE A 233 1.36 -10.02 10.87
N GLY A 234 2.11 -8.91 10.85
CA GLY A 234 1.74 -7.69 11.58
C GLY A 234 1.87 -7.78 13.11
N VAL A 235 2.42 -8.88 13.67
CA VAL A 235 2.59 -9.06 15.12
C VAL A 235 3.38 -7.92 15.78
N SER A 236 4.42 -7.41 15.11
CA SER A 236 5.22 -6.29 15.62
C SER A 236 4.40 -5.03 15.89
N ILE A 237 3.32 -4.82 15.13
CA ILE A 237 2.39 -3.70 15.30
C ILE A 237 1.44 -4.00 16.47
N LEU A 238 0.94 -5.24 16.54
CA LEU A 238 0.05 -5.71 17.61
C LEU A 238 0.73 -5.80 18.98
N LEU A 239 2.06 -5.90 19.06
CA LEU A 239 2.78 -5.87 20.35
C LEU A 239 2.57 -4.55 21.11
N LYS A 240 2.13 -3.49 20.41
CA LYS A 240 1.75 -2.20 21.01
C LYS A 240 0.26 -2.14 21.40
N ALA A 241 -0.52 -3.17 21.09
CA ALA A 241 -1.93 -3.28 21.46
C ALA A 241 -2.10 -3.71 22.92
N GLU A 242 -3.27 -3.42 23.51
CA GLU A 242 -3.59 -3.82 24.88
C GLU A 242 -3.57 -5.35 25.05
N HIS A 243 -3.12 -5.82 26.22
CA HIS A 243 -2.98 -7.26 26.54
C HIS A 243 -4.26 -8.08 26.34
N LYS A 244 -5.43 -7.46 26.47
CA LYS A 244 -6.73 -8.11 26.24
C LYS A 244 -6.93 -8.54 24.78
N ILE A 245 -6.42 -7.75 23.83
CA ILE A 245 -6.50 -8.03 22.39
C ILE A 245 -5.60 -9.23 22.03
N TRP A 246 -4.48 -9.38 22.74
CA TRP A 246 -3.59 -10.54 22.61
C TRP A 246 -4.24 -11.84 23.08
N GLN A 247 -4.92 -11.81 24.23
CA GLN A 247 -5.62 -13.00 24.75
C GLN A 247 -6.64 -13.52 23.75
N GLU A 248 -7.33 -12.63 23.07
CA GLU A 248 -8.31 -12.99 22.03
C GLU A 248 -7.73 -13.73 20.82
N LEU A 249 -6.47 -13.48 20.47
CA LEU A 249 -5.76 -14.20 19.39
C LEU A 249 -5.15 -15.52 19.90
N GLN A 250 -4.77 -15.59 21.17
CA GLN A 250 -4.21 -16.80 21.79
C GLN A 250 -5.27 -17.88 22.06
N THR A 251 -6.55 -17.49 22.13
CA THR A 251 -7.68 -18.41 22.36
C THR A 251 -8.30 -18.99 21.08
N LEU A 252 -7.73 -18.69 19.90
CA LEU A 252 -8.16 -19.25 18.61
C LEU A 252 -7.57 -20.64 18.36
#